data_AF-A0A4U2ZGK2-F1
#
_entry.id   AF-A0A4U2ZGK2-F1
#
_cell.length_a   1.000
_cell.length_b   1.000
_cell.length_c   1.000
_cell.angle_alpha   90.00
_cell.angle_beta   90.00
_cell.angle_gamma   90.00
#
_symmetry.space_group_name_H-M   'P 1'
#
loop_
_entity.id
_entity.type
_entity.pdbx_description
1 polymer ?
#
loop_
_entity_poly.entity_id
_entity_poly.type
_entity_poly.pdbx_seq_one_letter_code
_entity_poly.pdbx_strand_id
1 'polypeptide(L)' 'MSIQMATSSDLEWINNQYESIGFVRSDLKSDKVAIITYNNEYAGVGRLVQIDEDTIEMGGIFILPKFRGL' A
#
# COMPACT_ATOMS: atom_id res chain seq x y z
N MET A 1 4.98 -14.08 6.54
CA MET A 1 4.64 -12.69 6.17
C MET A 1 5.72 -12.19 5.25
N SER A 2 5.36 -11.57 4.15
CA SER A 2 6.31 -11.03 3.17
C SER A 2 5.88 -9.64 2.74
N ILE A 3 6.83 -8.85 2.24
CA ILE A 3 6.57 -7.53 1.66
C ILE A 3 7.05 -7.58 0.21
N GLN A 4 6.24 -7.10 -0.72
CA GLN A 4 6.58 -6.97 -2.13
C GLN A 4 6.24 -5.58 -2.64
N MET A 5 7.00 -5.09 -3.62
CA MET A 5 6.65 -3.84 -4.31
C MET A 5 5.48 -4.09 -5.24
N ALA A 6 4.52 -3.15 -5.25
CA ALA A 6 3.36 -3.21 -6.11
C ALA A 6 3.74 -3.10 -7.59
N THR A 7 2.98 -3.79 -8.42
CA THR A 7 3.03 -3.68 -9.87
C THR A 7 1.73 -3.10 -10.40
N SER A 8 1.68 -2.78 -11.70
CA SER A 8 0.46 -2.25 -12.33
C SER A 8 -0.75 -3.18 -12.17
N SER A 9 -0.57 -4.50 -12.10
CA SER A 9 -1.67 -5.45 -11.88
C SER A 9 -2.26 -5.39 -10.46
N ASP A 10 -1.54 -4.82 -9.50
CA ASP A 10 -2.01 -4.70 -8.12
C ASP A 10 -2.78 -3.40 -7.84
N LEU A 11 -2.71 -2.44 -8.77
CA LEU A 11 -3.16 -1.08 -8.55
C LEU A 11 -4.67 -0.98 -8.25
N GLU A 12 -5.47 -1.83 -8.88
CA GLU A 12 -6.90 -1.91 -8.61
C GLU A 12 -7.17 -2.30 -7.15
N TRP A 13 -6.51 -3.37 -6.68
CA TRP A 13 -6.67 -3.84 -5.30
C TRP A 13 -6.21 -2.79 -4.29
N ILE A 14 -5.05 -2.16 -4.52
CA ILE A 14 -4.48 -1.09 -3.68
C ILE A 14 -5.48 0.05 -3.53
N ASN A 15 -5.99 0.54 -4.66
CA ASN A 15 -6.91 1.68 -4.66
C ASN A 15 -8.24 1.34 -4.01
N ASN A 16 -8.73 0.11 -4.17
CA ASN A 16 -9.92 -0.36 -3.44
C ASN A 16 -9.70 -0.35 -1.92
N GLN A 17 -8.50 -0.69 -1.43
CA GLN A 17 -8.20 -0.62 0.01
C GLN A 17 -8.19 0.82 0.50
N TYR A 18 -7.48 1.72 -0.19
CA TYR A 18 -7.43 3.13 0.22
C TYR A 18 -8.80 3.82 0.14
N GLU A 19 -9.57 3.57 -0.93
CA GLU A 19 -10.92 4.10 -1.09
C GLU A 19 -11.86 3.63 0.04
N SER A 20 -11.73 2.37 0.48
CA SER A 20 -12.56 1.81 1.56
C SER A 20 -12.39 2.52 2.91
N ILE A 21 -11.30 3.27 3.10
CA ILE A 21 -10.99 4.02 4.32
C ILE A 21 -10.94 5.54 4.07
N GLY A 22 -11.41 6.01 2.91
CA GLY A 22 -11.44 7.43 2.57
C GLY A 22 -10.08 8.04 2.22
N PHE A 23 -9.08 7.21 1.90
CA PHE A 23 -7.76 7.67 1.46
C PHE A 23 -7.74 7.96 -0.04
N VAL A 24 -6.87 8.90 -0.44
CA VAL A 24 -6.64 9.21 -1.85
C VAL A 24 -5.99 8.03 -2.56
N ARG A 25 -6.45 7.73 -3.78
CA ARG A 25 -5.89 6.72 -4.68
C ARG A 25 -4.39 6.95 -4.91
N SER A 26 -3.66 5.87 -5.13
CA SER A 26 -2.23 5.91 -5.49
C SER A 26 -2.03 5.89 -7.00
N ASP A 27 -0.95 6.51 -7.47
CA ASP A 27 -0.42 6.40 -8.83
C ASP A 27 1.01 5.84 -8.76
N LEU A 28 1.24 4.64 -9.29
CA LEU A 28 2.55 3.97 -9.23
C LEU A 28 3.65 4.67 -10.06
N LYS A 29 3.32 5.71 -10.84
CA LYS A 29 4.32 6.57 -11.49
C LYS A 29 5.03 7.48 -10.51
N SER A 30 4.31 7.98 -9.50
CA SER A 30 4.84 8.88 -8.47
C SER A 30 5.05 8.18 -7.13
N ASP A 31 4.25 7.15 -6.85
CA ASP A 31 4.15 6.52 -5.55
C ASP A 31 4.91 5.19 -5.53
N LYS A 32 5.67 4.96 -4.47
CA LYS A 32 6.22 3.64 -4.17
C LYS A 32 5.26 2.94 -3.21
N VAL A 33 4.56 1.92 -3.70
CA VAL A 33 3.60 1.16 -2.90
C VAL A 33 4.16 -0.23 -2.60
N ALA A 34 4.09 -0.63 -1.34
CA ALA A 34 4.42 -1.96 -0.85
C ALA A 34 3.14 -2.70 -0.46
N ILE A 35 3.07 -3.98 -0.80
CA ILE A 35 1.98 -4.89 -0.42
C ILE A 35 2.53 -5.89 0.58
N ILE A 36 1.83 -6.00 1.70
CA ILE A 36 2.10 -7.00 2.72
C ILE A 36 1.30 -8.25 2.35
N THR A 37 1.94 -9.41 2.36
CA THR A 37 1.28 -10.70 2.15
C THR A 37 1.42 -11.61 3.37
N TYR A 38 0.36 -12.37 3.65
CA TYR A 38 0.29 -13.35 4.72
C TYR A 38 -0.47 -14.58 4.22
N ASN A 39 0.11 -15.77 4.33
CA ASN A 39 -0.45 -17.02 3.80
C ASN A 39 -0.95 -16.91 2.34
N ASN A 40 -0.13 -16.29 1.48
CA ASN A 40 -0.43 -16.04 0.06
C ASN A 40 -1.64 -15.11 -0.21
N GLU A 41 -2.14 -14.42 0.81
CA GLU A 41 -3.18 -13.41 0.68
C GLU A 41 -2.62 -12.00 0.91
N TYR A 42 -3.24 -11.01 0.28
CA TYR A 42 -2.89 -9.62 0.52
C TYR A 42 -3.44 -9.18 1.87
N ALA A 43 -2.53 -8.78 2.75
CA ALA A 43 -2.80 -8.49 4.16
C ALA A 43 -2.76 -7.00 4.50
N GLY A 44 -2.09 -6.20 3.67
CA GLY A 44 -2.07 -4.77 3.84
C GLY A 44 -1.29 -4.07 2.74
N VAL A 45 -1.26 -2.75 2.85
CA VAL A 45 -0.62 -1.85 1.89
C VAL A 45 0.10 -0.72 2.63
N GLY A 46 1.24 -0.30 2.10
CA GLY A 46 1.96 0.89 2.54
C GLY A 46 2.36 1.75 1.35
N ARG A 47 2.21 3.07 1.44
CA ARG A 47 2.59 4.03 0.40
C ARG A 47 3.69 4.95 0.91
N LEU A 48 4.71 5.11 0.07
CA LEU A 48 5.74 6.11 0.18
C LEU A 48 5.56 7.14 -0.94
N VAL A 49 5.57 8.41 -0.57
CA VAL A 49 5.39 9.56 -1.48
C VAL A 49 6.67 10.39 -1.44
N GLN A 50 7.23 10.71 -2.59
CA GLN A 50 8.38 11.62 -2.66
C GLN A 50 7.90 13.05 -2.37
N ILE A 51 8.53 13.75 -1.42
CA ILE A 51 8.18 15.14 -1.07
C ILE A 51 9.16 16.12 -1.72
N ASP A 52 10.45 15.80 -1.69
CA ASP A 52 11.54 16.55 -2.33
C ASP A 52 12.68 15.59 -2.74
N GLU A 53 13.87 16.08 -3.11
CA GLU A 53 14.96 15.22 -3.63
C GLU A 53 15.48 14.19 -2.61
N ASP A 54 15.47 14.53 -1.32
CA ASP A 54 16.08 13.72 -0.25
C ASP A 54 15.04 13.16 0.74
N THR A 55 13.79 13.59 0.63
CA THR A 55 12.73 13.26 1.59
C THR A 55 11.60 12.44 0.96
N ILE A 56 11.30 11.32 1.61
CA ILE A 56 10.14 10.49 1.32
C ILE A 56 9.25 10.44 2.55
N GLU A 57 7.95 10.67 2.35
CA GLU A 57 6.94 10.56 3.39
C GLU A 57 6.22 9.21 3.32
N MET A 58 5.90 8.66 4.49
CA MET A 58 4.97 7.54 4.63
C MET A 58 3.53 8.02 4.57
N GLY A 59 3.00 8.18 3.35
CA GLY A 59 1.68 8.76 3.12
C GLY A 59 0.49 7.86 3.51
N GLY A 60 0.72 6.58 3.82
CA GLY A 60 -0.34 5.72 4.35
C GLY A 60 0.13 4.28 4.59
N ILE A 61 -0.28 3.70 5.72
CA ILE A 61 -0.17 2.26 5.98
C ILE A 61 -1.53 1.76 6.42
N PHE A 62 -1.96 0.65 5.83
CA PHE A 62 -3.21 0.01 6.17
C PHE A 62 -3.07 -1.51 6.20
N ILE A 63 -3.40 -2.11 7.35
CA ILE A 63 -3.55 -3.55 7.50
C ILE A 63 -5.05 -3.87 7.47
N LEU A 64 -5.43 -4.86 6.64
CA LEU A 64 -6.81 -5.30 6.54
C LEU A 64 -7.29 -5.80 7.91
N PRO A 65 -8.54 -5.51 8.33
CA PRO A 65 -9.01 -5.83 9.68
C PRO A 65 -8.76 -7.27 10.12
N LYS A 66 -8.91 -8.24 9.21
CA LYS A 66 -8.73 -9.68 9.50
C LYS A 66 -7.30 -10.09 9.86
N PHE A 67 -6.31 -9.25 9.59
CA PHE A 67 -4.89 -9.55 9.88
C PHE A 67 -4.30 -8.71 11.03
N ARG A 68 -5.11 -7.88 11.70
CA ARG A 68 -4.61 -7.02 12.79
C ARG A 68 -4.40 -7.84 14.06
N GLY A 69 -3.24 -7.68 14.69
CA GLY A 69 -2.90 -8.36 15.95
C GLY A 69 -2.52 -9.84 15.79
N LEU A 70 -2.34 -10.30 14.55
CA LEU A 70 -1.76 -11.61 14.23
C LEU A 70 -0.22 -11.56 14.21
#